data_AF-A0A961JC04-F1
#
_entry.id   AF-A0A961JC04-F1
#
_cell.length_a   1.000
_cell.length_b   1.000
_cell.length_c   1.000
_cell.angle_alpha   90.00
_cell.angle_beta   90.00
_cell.angle_gamma   90.00
#
_symmetry.space_group_name_H-M   'P 1'
#
loop_
_entity.id
_entity.type
_entity.pdbx_description
1 polymer ?
#
loop_
_entity_poly.entity_id
_entity_poly.type
_entity_poly.pdbx_seq_one_letter_code
_entity_poly.pdbx_strand_id
1 'polypeptide(L)'
;MRYEETSSLPVDRLLRGLRTARVSAVWGAARELRALGPDWVPLMRAELHTPDWTEAPRGRGDKVLGVLLALLDEFDHEAFQAEVERLLQRELHPQNRRVVALFAQRLSNRPADLLHRTVPVHVAEELGDPAPVLKMLRKWARRVGDDITRAAWIDIAPSQGQDDFSRYNALFSGVVLTWSGAGLSSGERRAAQYQPEYMLYRAVGHQIERPGKGIKFEDHERAADAYAMRLFRRAHPLYARRFLRDFGFGDLGA
;
A
#
# COMPACT_ATOMS: atom_id res chain seq x y z
N MET A 1 1.40 -19.39 -31.52
CA MET A 1 2.25 -19.99 -30.47
C MET A 1 1.69 -19.54 -29.13
N ARG A 2 0.85 -20.38 -28.49
CA ARG A 2 0.21 -20.09 -27.21
C ARG A 2 1.08 -20.69 -26.10
N TYR A 3 1.79 -19.85 -25.36
CA TYR A 3 2.32 -20.23 -24.06
C TYR A 3 1.28 -19.83 -23.00
N GLU A 4 0.27 -20.66 -22.83
CA GLU A 4 -0.65 -20.61 -21.68
C GLU A 4 -0.49 -21.89 -20.86
N GLU A 5 0.71 -22.13 -20.35
CA GLU A 5 0.82 -22.89 -19.11
C GLU A 5 0.32 -21.98 -17.98
N THR A 6 -0.95 -22.18 -17.69
CA THR A 6 -1.66 -21.55 -16.59
C THR A 6 -1.15 -22.20 -15.32
N SER A 7 -0.11 -21.65 -14.69
CA SER A 7 0.25 -22.12 -13.35
C SER A 7 -0.98 -22.07 -12.46
N SER A 8 -1.27 -23.19 -11.80
CA SER A 8 -2.42 -23.38 -10.93
C SER A 8 -2.20 -22.77 -9.54
N LEU A 9 -0.96 -22.40 -9.20
CA LEU A 9 -0.60 -21.91 -7.88
C LEU A 9 -1.05 -20.44 -7.69
N PRO A 10 -1.74 -20.10 -6.59
CA PRO A 10 -2.15 -18.73 -6.31
C PRO A 10 -1.00 -17.73 -6.25
N VAL A 11 0.20 -18.15 -5.82
CA VAL A 11 1.40 -17.29 -5.81
C VAL A 11 1.78 -16.86 -7.22
N ASP A 12 1.74 -17.74 -8.21
CA ASP A 12 2.08 -17.38 -9.59
C ASP A 12 1.04 -16.44 -10.22
N ARG A 13 -0.25 -16.62 -9.86
CA ARG A 13 -1.30 -15.68 -10.24
C ARG A 13 -1.09 -14.31 -9.60
N LEU A 14 -0.72 -14.26 -8.31
CA LEU A 14 -0.40 -13.04 -7.59
C LEU A 14 0.76 -12.32 -8.28
N LEU A 15 1.89 -13.00 -8.49
CA LEU A 15 3.09 -12.44 -9.12
C LEU A 15 2.82 -11.94 -10.54
N ARG A 16 2.07 -12.72 -11.34
CA ARG A 16 1.64 -12.31 -12.68
C ARG A 16 0.75 -11.06 -12.61
N GLY A 17 -0.20 -11.02 -11.68
CA GLY A 17 -1.07 -9.87 -11.47
C GLY A 17 -0.29 -8.61 -11.08
N LEU A 18 0.70 -8.74 -10.19
CA LEU A 18 1.57 -7.64 -9.75
C LEU A 18 2.44 -7.13 -10.90
N ARG A 19 3.10 -8.04 -11.63
CA ARG A 19 3.92 -7.73 -12.82
C ARG A 19 3.11 -7.06 -13.94
N THR A 20 1.83 -7.42 -14.10
CA THR A 20 0.92 -6.88 -15.13
C THR A 20 -0.01 -5.77 -14.65
N ALA A 21 0.13 -5.30 -13.41
CA ALA A 21 -0.70 -4.25 -12.82
C ALA A 21 -2.22 -4.56 -12.77
N ARG A 22 -2.62 -5.83 -12.84
CA ARG A 22 -4.03 -6.24 -12.83
C ARG A 22 -4.53 -6.40 -11.41
N VAL A 23 -4.97 -5.32 -10.78
CA VAL A 23 -5.37 -5.28 -9.35
C VAL A 23 -6.43 -6.35 -9.02
N SER A 24 -7.44 -6.56 -9.87
CA SER A 24 -8.46 -7.59 -9.65
C SER A 24 -7.89 -9.02 -9.64
N ALA A 25 -6.88 -9.30 -10.47
CA ALA A 25 -6.18 -10.59 -10.47
C ALA A 25 -5.33 -10.76 -9.21
N VAL A 26 -4.68 -9.70 -8.75
CA VAL A 26 -3.90 -9.69 -7.49
C VAL A 26 -4.85 -9.92 -6.31
N TRP A 27 -6.00 -9.25 -6.27
CA TRP A 27 -7.00 -9.40 -5.22
C TRP A 27 -7.58 -10.82 -5.16
N GLY A 28 -7.93 -11.39 -6.32
CA GLY A 28 -8.40 -12.78 -6.41
C GLY A 28 -7.37 -13.77 -5.88
N ALA A 29 -6.11 -13.62 -6.31
CA ALA A 29 -5.00 -14.46 -5.85
C ALA A 29 -4.71 -14.30 -4.36
N ALA A 30 -4.72 -13.06 -3.83
CA ALA A 30 -4.53 -12.80 -2.40
C ALA A 30 -5.63 -13.44 -1.54
N ARG A 31 -6.89 -13.46 -2.03
CA ARG A 31 -8.00 -14.13 -1.35
C ARG A 31 -7.85 -15.65 -1.34
N GLU A 32 -7.31 -16.23 -2.41
CA GLU A 32 -6.99 -17.65 -2.47
C GLU A 32 -5.83 -18.00 -1.52
N LEU A 33 -4.78 -17.17 -1.45
CA LEU A 33 -3.69 -17.33 -0.49
C LEU A 33 -4.19 -17.26 0.95
N ARG A 34 -5.08 -16.31 1.27
CA ARG A 34 -5.78 -16.25 2.58
C ARG A 34 -6.49 -17.55 2.93
N ALA A 35 -7.11 -18.20 1.94
CA ALA A 35 -7.83 -19.45 2.15
C ALA A 35 -6.89 -20.66 2.36
N LEU A 36 -5.65 -20.60 1.82
CA LEU A 36 -4.61 -21.60 2.03
C LEU A 36 -3.93 -21.50 3.40
N GLY A 37 -4.06 -20.38 4.12
CA GLY A 37 -3.44 -20.20 5.43
C GLY A 37 -1.90 -20.19 5.36
N PRO A 38 -1.15 -20.82 6.27
CA PRO A 38 0.31 -20.76 6.27
C PRO A 38 1.00 -21.56 5.14
N ASP A 39 0.27 -22.42 4.43
CA ASP A 39 0.85 -23.36 3.45
C ASP A 39 1.50 -22.68 2.23
N TRP A 40 1.18 -21.42 1.96
CA TRP A 40 1.81 -20.67 0.86
C TRP A 40 3.09 -19.91 1.28
N VAL A 41 3.40 -19.83 2.58
CA VAL A 41 4.61 -19.15 3.08
C VAL A 41 5.89 -19.70 2.42
N PRO A 42 6.10 -21.03 2.29
CA PRO A 42 7.28 -21.56 1.61
C PRO A 42 7.39 -21.10 0.14
N LEU A 43 6.26 -21.00 -0.57
CA LEU A 43 6.22 -20.54 -1.96
C LEU A 43 6.61 -19.07 -2.07
N MET A 44 6.13 -18.23 -1.15
CA MET A 44 6.50 -16.82 -1.10
C MET A 44 7.97 -16.64 -0.77
N ARG A 45 8.48 -17.39 0.20
CA ARG A 45 9.90 -17.38 0.55
C ARG A 45 10.74 -17.81 -0.63
N ALA A 46 10.34 -18.84 -1.38
CA ALA A 46 11.06 -19.25 -2.58
C ALA A 46 11.21 -18.10 -3.59
N GLU A 47 10.14 -17.34 -3.84
CA GLU A 47 10.20 -16.14 -4.70
C GLU A 47 11.11 -15.05 -4.11
N LEU A 48 11.02 -14.76 -2.81
CA LEU A 48 11.90 -13.79 -2.13
C LEU A 48 13.39 -14.23 -2.13
N HIS A 49 13.69 -15.50 -2.33
CA HIS A 49 15.06 -16.01 -2.44
C HIS A 49 15.68 -15.88 -3.83
N THR A 50 14.88 -15.59 -4.85
CA THR A 50 15.37 -15.36 -6.22
C THR A 50 16.41 -14.21 -6.27
N PRO A 51 17.32 -14.21 -7.26
CA PRO A 51 18.29 -13.13 -7.43
C PRO A 51 17.68 -11.84 -8.01
N ASP A 52 16.40 -11.84 -8.40
CA ASP A 52 15.71 -10.72 -9.07
C ASP A 52 15.80 -9.38 -8.31
N TRP A 53 16.08 -9.41 -7.00
CA TRP A 53 16.16 -8.22 -6.15
C TRP A 53 17.49 -7.46 -6.25
N THR A 54 18.54 -8.10 -6.78
CA THR A 54 19.88 -7.50 -6.91
C THR A 54 20.02 -6.68 -8.19
N GLU A 55 19.29 -7.06 -9.24
CA GLU A 55 19.29 -6.37 -10.52
C GLU A 55 18.40 -5.13 -10.51
N ALA A 56 18.63 -4.21 -11.46
CA ALA A 56 17.68 -3.15 -11.74
C ALA A 56 16.31 -3.77 -12.02
N PRO A 57 15.24 -3.38 -11.27
CA PRO A 57 13.96 -4.06 -11.37
C PRO A 57 13.44 -3.93 -12.81
N ARG A 58 13.39 -5.06 -13.52
CA ARG A 58 12.72 -5.12 -14.82
C ARG A 58 11.21 -5.00 -14.58
N GLY A 59 10.65 -3.84 -14.92
CA GLY A 59 9.23 -3.57 -14.68
C GLY A 59 8.94 -3.10 -13.25
N ARG A 60 8.22 -3.90 -12.45
CA ARG A 60 7.61 -3.50 -11.16
C ARG A 60 8.21 -4.22 -9.94
N GLY A 61 9.52 -4.49 -9.96
CA GLY A 61 10.18 -5.38 -8.97
C GLY A 61 10.07 -4.88 -7.52
N ASP A 62 10.25 -3.59 -7.28
CA ASP A 62 10.06 -2.94 -5.97
C ASP A 62 8.63 -3.10 -5.44
N LYS A 63 7.64 -2.98 -6.33
CA LYS A 63 6.21 -3.15 -6.00
C LYS A 63 5.88 -4.59 -5.68
N VAL A 64 6.43 -5.54 -6.44
CA VAL A 64 6.29 -6.97 -6.15
C VAL A 64 6.85 -7.21 -4.75
N LEU A 65 8.11 -6.85 -4.51
CA LEU A 65 8.79 -7.03 -3.22
C LEU A 65 7.97 -6.49 -2.05
N GLY A 66 7.48 -5.25 -2.15
CA GLY A 66 6.68 -4.66 -1.08
C GLY A 66 5.38 -5.43 -0.81
N VAL A 67 4.68 -5.92 -1.84
CA VAL A 67 3.43 -6.67 -1.64
C VAL A 67 3.73 -8.03 -1.02
N LEU A 68 4.81 -8.70 -1.44
CA LEU A 68 5.23 -9.97 -0.84
C LEU A 68 5.56 -9.79 0.64
N LEU A 69 6.32 -8.74 1.01
CA LEU A 69 6.64 -8.45 2.40
C LEU A 69 5.40 -8.07 3.23
N ALA A 70 4.48 -7.27 2.68
CA ALA A 70 3.24 -6.90 3.36
C ALA A 70 2.32 -8.10 3.61
N LEU A 71 2.21 -9.00 2.64
CA LEU A 71 1.46 -10.24 2.83
C LEU A 71 2.17 -11.12 3.87
N LEU A 72 3.49 -11.30 3.77
CA LEU A 72 4.22 -12.12 4.72
C LEU A 72 4.03 -11.62 6.17
N ASP A 73 4.10 -10.31 6.40
CA ASP A 73 3.82 -9.69 7.71
C ASP A 73 2.40 -9.97 8.23
N GLU A 74 1.39 -10.00 7.33
CA GLU A 74 0.01 -10.27 7.72
C GLU A 74 -0.25 -11.74 8.10
N PHE A 75 0.44 -12.69 7.48
CA PHE A 75 0.15 -14.12 7.64
C PHE A 75 1.17 -14.89 8.49
N ASP A 76 2.42 -14.45 8.49
CA ASP A 76 3.52 -15.08 9.21
C ASP A 76 4.58 -14.03 9.57
N HIS A 77 4.35 -13.35 10.69
CA HIS A 77 5.22 -12.28 11.18
C HIS A 77 6.66 -12.75 11.47
N GLU A 78 6.85 -14.02 11.88
CA GLU A 78 8.16 -14.60 12.12
C GLU A 78 8.93 -14.78 10.80
N ALA A 79 8.27 -15.32 9.77
CA ALA A 79 8.85 -15.41 8.44
C ALA A 79 9.14 -14.02 7.85
N PHE A 80 8.26 -13.04 8.08
CA PHE A 80 8.48 -11.66 7.67
C PHE A 80 9.75 -11.07 8.30
N GLN A 81 9.90 -11.20 9.62
CA GLN A 81 11.08 -10.74 10.33
C GLN A 81 12.36 -11.38 9.74
N ALA A 82 12.36 -12.71 9.59
CA ALA A 82 13.51 -13.44 9.06
C ALA A 82 13.87 -12.99 7.62
N GLU A 83 12.87 -12.76 6.76
CA GLU A 83 13.11 -12.32 5.39
C GLU A 83 13.62 -10.87 5.33
N VAL A 84 13.10 -9.96 6.14
CA VAL A 84 13.58 -8.57 6.21
C VAL A 84 15.03 -8.53 6.70
N GLU A 85 15.34 -9.23 7.79
CA GLU A 85 16.70 -9.31 8.34
C GLU A 85 17.69 -9.87 7.30
N ARG A 86 17.30 -10.94 6.60
CA ARG A 86 18.11 -11.51 5.51
C ARG A 86 18.31 -10.53 4.37
N LEU A 87 17.24 -9.86 3.91
CA LEU A 87 17.31 -8.92 2.79
C LEU A 87 18.15 -7.68 3.12
N LEU A 88 18.15 -7.21 4.37
CA LEU A 88 19.02 -6.11 4.83
C LEU A 88 20.51 -6.46 4.73
N GLN A 89 20.87 -7.74 4.86
CA GLN A 89 22.25 -8.22 4.76
C GLN A 89 22.70 -8.49 3.31
N ARG A 90 21.78 -8.45 2.33
CA ARG A 90 22.10 -8.69 0.92
C ARG A 90 22.42 -7.40 0.18
N GLU A 91 23.21 -7.55 -0.88
CA GLU A 91 23.28 -6.53 -1.90
C GLU A 91 21.95 -6.50 -2.65
N LEU A 92 21.26 -5.36 -2.59
CA LEU A 92 19.98 -5.13 -3.25
C LEU A 92 20.11 -3.92 -4.16
N HIS A 93 19.33 -3.92 -5.25
CA HIS A 93 19.17 -2.71 -6.04
C HIS A 93 18.65 -1.56 -5.14
N PRO A 94 19.10 -0.31 -5.32
CA PRO A 94 18.74 0.80 -4.44
C PRO A 94 17.24 0.95 -4.19
N GLN A 95 16.39 0.78 -5.22
CA GLN A 95 14.93 0.87 -5.05
C GLN A 95 14.37 -0.23 -4.14
N ASN A 96 14.84 -1.47 -4.28
CA ASN A 96 14.42 -2.59 -3.45
C ASN A 96 14.91 -2.39 -2.00
N ARG A 97 16.15 -1.89 -1.83
CA ARG A 97 16.69 -1.55 -0.51
C ARG A 97 15.82 -0.55 0.24
N ARG A 98 15.26 0.47 -0.45
CA ARG A 98 14.34 1.43 0.16
C ARG A 98 13.05 0.77 0.65
N VAL A 99 12.49 -0.14 -0.14
CA VAL A 99 11.31 -0.93 0.26
C VAL A 99 11.64 -1.75 1.52
N VAL A 100 12.73 -2.51 1.51
CA VAL A 100 13.13 -3.32 2.68
C VAL A 100 13.39 -2.43 3.90
N ALA A 101 14.05 -1.29 3.73
CA ALA A 101 14.31 -0.35 4.82
C ALA A 101 13.02 0.19 5.45
N LEU A 102 12.01 0.52 4.65
CA LEU A 102 10.70 0.95 5.15
C LEU A 102 10.03 -0.15 5.98
N PHE A 103 10.01 -1.39 5.49
CA PHE A 103 9.42 -2.51 6.22
C PHE A 103 10.22 -2.89 7.47
N ALA A 104 11.55 -2.73 7.45
CA ALA A 104 12.40 -2.94 8.62
C ALA A 104 12.06 -2.01 9.79
N GLN A 105 11.52 -0.81 9.52
CA GLN A 105 11.06 0.08 10.59
C GLN A 105 9.99 -0.56 11.47
N ARG A 106 9.17 -1.45 10.90
CA ARG A 106 8.12 -2.17 11.66
C ARG A 106 8.69 -3.11 12.72
N LEU A 107 9.89 -3.64 12.50
CA LEU A 107 10.59 -4.51 13.45
C LEU A 107 11.17 -3.72 14.64
N SER A 108 11.38 -2.42 14.48
CA SER A 108 12.13 -1.61 15.45
C SER A 108 11.36 -1.24 16.72
N ASN A 109 10.06 -1.58 16.82
CA ASN A 109 9.13 -1.15 17.89
C ASN A 109 9.12 0.38 18.14
N ARG A 110 9.62 1.19 17.20
CA ARG A 110 9.74 2.64 17.32
C ARG A 110 9.10 3.34 16.13
N PRO A 111 7.76 3.40 16.07
CA PRO A 111 7.09 4.18 15.04
C PRO A 111 7.42 5.67 15.19
N ALA A 112 7.41 6.40 14.07
CA ALA A 112 7.60 7.84 14.06
C ALA A 112 6.45 8.58 14.80
N ASP A 113 5.26 7.97 14.85
CA ASP A 113 4.11 8.46 15.61
C ASP A 113 3.09 7.34 15.88
N LEU A 114 2.14 7.63 16.78
CA LEU A 114 0.94 6.81 16.98
C LEU A 114 -0.31 7.63 16.68
N LEU A 115 -1.03 7.32 15.61
CA LEU A 115 -2.35 7.91 15.37
C LEU A 115 -3.37 7.25 16.27
N HIS A 116 -4.27 8.06 16.83
CA HIS A 116 -5.30 7.58 17.76
C HIS A 116 -4.72 6.73 18.91
N ARG A 117 -3.45 6.96 19.28
CA ARG A 117 -2.67 6.23 20.30
C ARG A 117 -2.43 4.74 20.01
N THR A 118 -2.89 4.21 18.89
CA THR A 118 -2.85 2.77 18.62
C THR A 118 -2.31 2.40 17.24
N VAL A 119 -2.39 3.29 16.25
CA VAL A 119 -1.97 2.98 14.88
C VAL A 119 -0.54 3.49 14.67
N PRO A 120 0.47 2.60 14.57
CA PRO A 120 1.84 2.99 14.32
C PRO A 120 2.02 3.60 12.94
N VAL A 121 2.76 4.70 12.88
CA VAL A 121 3.15 5.37 11.64
C VAL A 121 4.64 5.25 11.42
N HIS A 122 5.04 4.73 10.26
CA HIS A 122 6.43 4.67 9.81
C HIS A 122 6.63 5.64 8.66
N VAL A 123 7.76 6.35 8.66
CA VAL A 123 8.08 7.36 7.66
C VAL A 123 9.45 7.01 7.09
N ALA A 124 9.49 6.81 5.78
CA ALA A 124 10.72 6.54 5.05
C ALA A 124 11.76 7.65 5.33
N GLU A 125 12.99 7.25 5.65
CA GLU A 125 14.07 8.17 6.04
C GLU A 125 14.38 9.21 4.96
N GLU A 126 14.14 8.86 3.69
CA GLU A 126 14.36 9.74 2.53
C GLU A 126 13.44 10.97 2.51
N LEU A 127 12.36 10.97 3.31
CA LEU A 127 11.49 12.13 3.47
C LEU A 127 12.09 13.19 4.43
N GLY A 128 13.20 12.87 5.11
CA GLY A 128 13.86 13.78 6.04
C GLY A 128 13.06 13.96 7.33
N ASP A 129 12.81 15.22 7.71
CA ASP A 129 12.02 15.53 8.93
C ASP A 129 10.58 14.99 8.80
N PRO A 130 10.14 14.04 9.66
CA PRO A 130 8.79 13.49 9.60
C PRO A 130 7.72 14.47 10.11
N ALA A 131 8.08 15.51 10.87
CA ALA A 131 7.10 16.37 11.54
C ALA A 131 6.06 17.04 10.62
N PRO A 132 6.40 17.56 9.42
CA PRO A 132 5.43 18.13 8.49
C PRO A 132 4.43 17.09 7.97
N VAL A 133 4.92 15.88 7.68
CA VAL A 133 4.11 14.76 7.19
C VAL A 133 3.14 14.31 8.29
N LEU A 134 3.65 14.08 9.51
CA LEU A 134 2.85 13.68 10.66
C LEU A 134 1.80 14.72 11.03
N LYS A 135 2.12 16.02 10.94
CA LYS A 135 1.15 17.11 11.17
C LYS A 135 -0.03 17.02 10.20
N MET A 136 0.23 16.76 8.92
CA MET A 136 -0.80 16.61 7.91
C MET A 136 -1.59 15.32 8.11
N LEU A 137 -0.92 14.21 8.39
CA LEU A 137 -1.55 12.92 8.63
C LEU A 137 -2.50 12.99 9.83
N ARG A 138 -2.10 13.60 10.95
CA ARG A 138 -2.98 13.83 12.12
C ARG A 138 -4.20 14.70 11.76
N LYS A 139 -4.03 15.70 10.89
CA LYS A 139 -5.16 16.52 10.41
C LYS A 139 -6.14 15.69 9.59
N TRP A 140 -5.66 14.80 8.72
CA TRP A 140 -6.51 13.92 7.92
C TRP A 140 -7.16 12.84 8.77
N ALA A 141 -6.41 12.21 9.66
CA ALA A 141 -6.90 11.19 10.59
C ALA A 141 -8.06 11.69 11.46
N ARG A 142 -8.04 12.96 11.89
CA ARG A 142 -9.19 13.56 12.61
C ARG A 142 -10.49 13.57 11.82
N ARG A 143 -10.44 13.57 10.49
CA ARG A 143 -11.64 13.53 9.63
C ARG A 143 -12.13 12.11 9.40
N VAL A 144 -11.19 11.16 9.41
CA VAL A 144 -11.49 9.73 9.44
C VAL A 144 -12.14 9.35 10.77
N GLY A 145 -11.68 9.95 11.88
CA GLY A 145 -12.16 9.62 13.22
C GLY A 145 -11.69 8.23 13.63
N ASP A 146 -12.53 7.51 14.37
CA ASP A 146 -12.22 6.19 14.92
C ASP A 146 -11.99 5.13 13.83
N ASP A 147 -12.49 5.35 12.61
CA ASP A 147 -12.27 4.42 11.49
C ASP A 147 -10.78 4.21 11.17
N ILE A 148 -9.91 5.16 11.56
CA ILE A 148 -8.46 5.04 11.38
C ILE A 148 -7.88 3.84 12.13
N THR A 149 -8.50 3.42 13.23
CA THR A 149 -8.03 2.29 14.05
C THR A 149 -8.24 0.94 13.38
N ARG A 150 -8.91 0.90 12.22
CA ARG A 150 -9.03 -0.29 11.38
C ARG A 150 -7.75 -0.58 10.59
N ALA A 151 -6.88 0.41 10.42
CA ALA A 151 -5.55 0.20 9.87
C ALA A 151 -4.63 -0.41 10.93
N ALA A 152 -3.92 -1.47 10.59
CA ALA A 152 -2.92 -2.08 11.47
C ALA A 152 -1.68 -1.18 11.65
N TRP A 153 -1.30 -0.45 10.60
CA TRP A 153 -0.20 0.50 10.57
C TRP A 153 -0.39 1.48 9.39
N ILE A 154 0.39 2.56 9.37
CA ILE A 154 0.52 3.46 8.22
C ILE A 154 1.98 3.66 7.85
N ASP A 155 2.35 3.37 6.62
CA ASP A 155 3.69 3.59 6.11
C ASP A 155 3.68 4.72 5.08
N ILE A 156 4.67 5.60 5.16
CA ILE A 156 4.77 6.76 4.28
C ILE A 156 6.08 6.70 3.53
N ALA A 157 5.99 6.63 2.21
CA ALA A 157 7.13 6.47 1.33
C ALA A 157 7.21 7.61 0.29
N PRO A 158 8.38 7.90 -0.30
CA PRO A 158 8.49 8.89 -1.36
C PRO A 158 7.73 8.45 -2.63
N SER A 159 7.11 9.41 -3.33
CA SER A 159 6.35 9.17 -4.57
C SER A 159 7.19 8.67 -5.76
N GLN A 160 8.53 8.78 -5.70
CA GLN A 160 9.43 8.36 -6.78
C GLN A 160 9.43 6.83 -6.96
N GLY A 161 8.52 6.32 -7.80
CA GLY A 161 8.39 4.91 -8.19
C GLY A 161 7.31 4.12 -7.45
N GLN A 162 6.86 4.61 -6.28
CA GLN A 162 5.94 3.89 -5.41
C GLN A 162 4.46 4.31 -5.51
N ASP A 163 4.11 5.24 -6.41
CA ASP A 163 2.73 5.77 -6.56
C ASP A 163 1.66 4.71 -6.90
N ASP A 164 2.09 3.51 -7.29
CA ASP A 164 1.21 2.36 -7.49
C ASP A 164 1.06 1.46 -6.26
N PHE A 165 1.92 1.57 -5.24
CA PHE A 165 1.91 0.67 -4.09
C PHE A 165 0.66 0.85 -3.24
N SER A 166 0.20 2.10 -3.10
CA SER A 166 -1.06 2.43 -2.44
C SER A 166 -2.30 1.83 -3.14
N ARG A 167 -2.18 1.38 -4.40
CA ARG A 167 -3.27 0.67 -5.11
C ARG A 167 -3.49 -0.74 -4.57
N TYR A 168 -2.53 -1.27 -3.83
CA TYR A 168 -2.60 -2.59 -3.21
C TYR A 168 -3.03 -2.52 -1.74
N ASN A 169 -3.39 -1.34 -1.21
CA ASN A 169 -3.88 -1.18 0.17
C ASN A 169 -5.13 -2.02 0.47
N ALA A 170 -5.92 -2.39 -0.55
CA ALA A 170 -7.05 -3.29 -0.40
C ALA A 170 -6.65 -4.75 -0.05
N LEU A 171 -5.37 -5.11 -0.24
CA LEU A 171 -4.88 -6.49 -0.07
C LEU A 171 -4.46 -6.82 1.36
N PHE A 172 -4.17 -5.82 2.17
CA PHE A 172 -3.61 -6.02 3.51
C PHE A 172 -4.21 -5.06 4.54
N SER A 173 -3.89 -5.30 5.81
CA SER A 173 -4.47 -4.59 6.94
C SER A 173 -3.91 -3.20 7.19
N GLY A 174 -2.75 -2.88 6.64
CA GLY A 174 -2.13 -1.56 6.76
C GLY A 174 -2.40 -0.61 5.58
N VAL A 175 -1.90 0.61 5.72
CA VAL A 175 -2.08 1.69 4.75
C VAL A 175 -0.74 2.22 4.31
N VAL A 176 -0.46 2.18 3.01
CA VAL A 176 0.74 2.80 2.45
C VAL A 176 0.34 4.04 1.69
N LEU A 177 1.01 5.16 2.01
CA LEU A 177 0.83 6.45 1.37
C LEU A 177 2.12 6.85 0.68
N THR A 178 2.01 7.40 -0.53
CA THR A 178 3.13 8.07 -1.17
C THR A 178 3.11 9.57 -0.90
N TRP A 179 4.28 10.11 -0.59
CA TRP A 179 4.48 11.51 -0.28
C TRP A 179 5.39 12.15 -1.33
N SER A 180 4.93 13.24 -1.89
CA SER A 180 5.71 14.04 -2.82
C SER A 180 6.84 14.75 -2.04
N GLY A 181 8.09 14.47 -2.45
CA GLY A 181 9.29 15.00 -1.79
C GLY A 181 9.48 16.51 -1.94
N ALA A 182 10.60 17.01 -1.41
CA ALA A 182 11.01 18.40 -1.53
C ALA A 182 11.19 18.84 -3.00
N GLY A 183 11.03 20.14 -3.27
CA GLY A 183 11.25 20.74 -4.61
C GLY A 183 10.01 21.32 -5.30
N LEU A 184 8.82 21.13 -4.73
CA LEU A 184 7.58 21.74 -5.24
C LEU A 184 7.39 23.18 -4.73
N SER A 185 6.77 24.05 -5.54
CA SER A 185 6.33 25.37 -5.07
C SER A 185 5.22 25.25 -4.00
N SER A 186 4.88 26.32 -3.29
CA SER A 186 3.84 26.28 -2.24
C SER A 186 2.45 25.89 -2.77
N GLY A 187 2.11 26.28 -4.01
CA GLY A 187 0.85 25.89 -4.67
C GLY A 187 0.85 24.42 -5.09
N GLU A 188 1.94 23.96 -5.70
CA GLU A 188 2.11 22.57 -6.12
C GLU A 188 2.16 21.63 -4.91
N ARG A 189 2.84 22.02 -3.83
CA ARG A 189 2.84 21.27 -2.56
C ARG A 189 1.44 21.05 -2.03
N ARG A 190 0.59 22.08 -2.07
CA ARG A 190 -0.79 21.99 -1.58
C ARG A 190 -1.63 21.05 -2.45
N ALA A 191 -1.48 21.12 -3.77
CA ALA A 191 -2.16 20.22 -4.68
C ALA A 191 -1.67 18.77 -4.53
N ALA A 192 -0.35 18.59 -4.39
CA ALA A 192 0.28 17.29 -4.25
C ALA A 192 -0.06 16.59 -2.91
N GLN A 193 -0.59 17.32 -1.92
CA GLN A 193 -1.11 16.77 -0.67
C GLN A 193 -2.52 16.19 -0.78
N TYR A 194 -3.29 16.56 -1.80
CA TYR A 194 -4.67 16.08 -1.96
C TYR A 194 -4.75 14.61 -2.36
N GLN A 195 -3.79 14.14 -3.16
CA GLN A 195 -3.71 12.74 -3.55
C GLN A 195 -3.46 11.80 -2.34
N PRO A 196 -2.42 11.97 -1.51
CA PRO A 196 -2.23 11.14 -0.33
C PRO A 196 -3.37 11.26 0.69
N GLU A 197 -4.00 12.44 0.81
CA GLU A 197 -5.20 12.60 1.65
C GLU A 197 -6.37 11.72 1.14
N TYR A 198 -6.67 11.79 -0.16
CA TYR A 198 -7.72 10.95 -0.77
C TYR A 198 -7.39 9.46 -0.65
N MET A 199 -6.13 9.08 -0.91
CA MET A 199 -5.68 7.70 -0.80
C MET A 199 -5.76 7.15 0.63
N LEU A 200 -5.49 7.97 1.65
CA LEU A 200 -5.73 7.59 3.04
C LEU A 200 -7.20 7.27 3.28
N TYR A 201 -8.11 8.15 2.85
CA TYR A 201 -9.54 7.92 3.03
C TYR A 201 -10.02 6.67 2.30
N ARG A 202 -9.52 6.44 1.07
CA ARG A 202 -9.85 5.24 0.29
C ARG A 202 -9.29 3.97 0.94
N ALA A 203 -8.05 4.00 1.42
CA ALA A 203 -7.43 2.88 2.12
C ALA A 203 -8.22 2.51 3.39
N VAL A 204 -8.61 3.50 4.19
CA VAL A 204 -9.49 3.26 5.34
C VAL A 204 -10.86 2.73 4.91
N GLY A 205 -11.43 3.25 3.81
CA GLY A 205 -12.63 2.71 3.18
C GLY A 205 -12.52 1.21 2.89
N HIS A 206 -11.40 0.74 2.32
CA HIS A 206 -11.16 -0.68 2.13
C HIS A 206 -11.11 -1.48 3.45
N GLN A 207 -10.60 -0.88 4.53
CA GLN A 207 -10.55 -1.53 5.86
C GLN A 207 -11.92 -1.60 6.55
N ILE A 208 -12.81 -0.64 6.28
CA ILE A 208 -14.21 -0.67 6.76
C ILE A 208 -14.97 -1.77 6.01
N GLU A 209 -14.83 -1.77 4.69
CA GLU A 209 -15.59 -2.63 3.77
C GLU A 209 -14.94 -4.00 3.58
N ARG A 210 -14.03 -4.44 4.48
CA ARG A 210 -13.26 -5.68 4.32
C ARG A 210 -14.20 -6.82 3.91
N PRO A 211 -14.03 -7.36 2.69
CA PRO A 211 -15.12 -8.07 2.07
C PRO A 211 -15.36 -9.39 2.82
N GLY A 212 -16.60 -9.56 3.28
CA GLY A 212 -17.10 -10.88 3.63
C GLY A 212 -17.11 -11.82 2.43
N LYS A 213 -17.33 -13.11 2.66
CA LYS A 213 -17.48 -14.10 1.58
C LYS A 213 -18.57 -13.63 0.60
N GLY A 214 -18.22 -13.52 -0.69
CA GLY A 214 -19.18 -13.27 -1.79
C GLY A 214 -19.21 -11.86 -2.38
N ILE A 215 -18.48 -10.89 -1.83
CA ILE A 215 -18.40 -9.53 -2.40
C ILE A 215 -17.49 -9.51 -3.63
N LYS A 216 -17.93 -8.84 -4.70
CA LYS A 216 -17.14 -8.62 -5.92
C LYS A 216 -16.12 -7.50 -5.69
N PHE A 217 -14.96 -7.60 -6.33
CA PHE A 217 -13.89 -6.60 -6.22
C PHE A 217 -14.39 -5.20 -6.61
N GLU A 218 -15.19 -5.09 -7.68
CA GLU A 218 -15.71 -3.82 -8.17
C GLU A 218 -16.64 -3.12 -7.18
N ASP A 219 -17.42 -3.89 -6.42
CA ASP A 219 -18.32 -3.33 -5.41
C ASP A 219 -17.52 -2.86 -4.17
N HIS A 220 -16.45 -3.58 -3.81
CA HIS A 220 -15.52 -3.18 -2.75
C HIS A 220 -14.78 -1.87 -3.10
N GLU A 221 -14.27 -1.76 -4.33
CA GLU A 221 -13.64 -0.55 -4.84
C GLU A 221 -14.63 0.63 -4.84
N ARG A 222 -15.86 0.42 -5.30
CA ARG A 222 -16.90 1.46 -5.33
C ARG A 222 -17.24 1.95 -3.93
N ALA A 223 -17.35 1.06 -2.95
CA ALA A 223 -17.66 1.43 -1.57
C ALA A 223 -16.52 2.23 -0.92
N ALA A 224 -15.27 1.81 -1.13
CA ALA A 224 -14.09 2.54 -0.67
C ALA A 224 -13.96 3.94 -1.31
N ASP A 225 -14.23 4.05 -2.61
CA ASP A 225 -14.24 5.33 -3.32
C ASP A 225 -15.38 6.24 -2.84
N ALA A 226 -16.59 5.71 -2.63
CA ALA A 226 -17.71 6.47 -2.08
C ALA A 226 -17.40 7.02 -0.68
N TYR A 227 -16.76 6.22 0.18
CA TYR A 227 -16.26 6.66 1.49
C TYR A 227 -15.25 7.81 1.35
N ALA A 228 -14.24 7.63 0.50
CA ALA A 228 -13.19 8.61 0.27
C ALA A 228 -13.74 9.94 -0.28
N MET A 229 -14.60 9.87 -1.30
CA MET A 229 -15.23 11.03 -1.92
C MET A 229 -16.06 11.82 -0.92
N ARG A 230 -16.82 11.16 -0.04
CA ARG A 230 -17.62 11.82 0.99
C ARG A 230 -16.74 12.63 1.95
N LEU A 231 -15.68 12.03 2.49
CA LEU A 231 -14.75 12.72 3.39
C LEU A 231 -13.99 13.83 2.66
N PHE A 232 -13.55 13.58 1.43
CA PHE A 232 -12.77 14.53 0.66
C PHE A 232 -13.60 15.76 0.25
N ARG A 233 -14.85 15.57 -0.18
CA ARG A 233 -15.79 16.69 -0.46
C ARG A 233 -16.07 17.53 0.77
N ARG A 234 -16.22 16.91 1.94
CA ARG A 234 -16.37 17.62 3.21
C ARG A 234 -15.10 18.38 3.61
N ALA A 235 -13.93 17.81 3.35
CA ALA A 235 -12.65 18.43 3.66
C ALA A 235 -12.30 19.61 2.75
N HIS A 236 -12.71 19.55 1.47
CA HIS A 236 -12.31 20.46 0.40
C HIS A 236 -13.48 20.87 -0.50
N PRO A 237 -14.52 21.54 0.03
CA PRO A 237 -15.77 21.80 -0.72
C PRO A 237 -15.56 22.57 -2.03
N LEU A 238 -14.56 23.44 -2.11
CA LEU A 238 -14.27 24.24 -3.31
C LEU A 238 -13.42 23.52 -4.35
N TYR A 239 -12.64 22.52 -3.96
CA TYR A 239 -11.63 21.89 -4.82
C TYR A 239 -11.93 20.43 -5.15
N ALA A 240 -12.79 19.77 -4.36
CA ALA A 240 -13.10 18.36 -4.52
C ALA A 240 -13.63 18.03 -5.91
N ARG A 241 -14.51 18.87 -6.49
CA ARG A 241 -15.05 18.61 -7.83
C ARG A 241 -13.96 18.60 -8.91
N ARG A 242 -13.04 19.57 -8.87
CA ARG A 242 -11.93 19.66 -9.81
C ARG A 242 -10.96 18.50 -9.62
N PHE A 243 -10.53 18.24 -8.39
CA PHE A 243 -9.60 17.16 -8.08
C PHE A 243 -10.17 15.80 -8.50
N LEU A 244 -11.41 15.48 -8.12
CA LEU A 244 -12.02 14.18 -8.46
C LEU A 244 -12.14 14.00 -9.97
N ARG A 245 -12.45 15.05 -10.73
CA ARG A 245 -12.46 14.98 -12.20
C ARG A 245 -11.07 14.78 -12.78
N ASP A 246 -10.11 15.60 -12.37
CA ASP A 246 -8.75 15.62 -12.94
C ASP A 246 -7.99 14.30 -12.66
N PHE A 247 -8.39 13.56 -11.61
CA PHE A 247 -7.82 12.25 -11.25
C PHE A 247 -8.73 11.05 -11.60
N GLY A 248 -9.82 11.26 -12.35
CA GLY A 248 -10.67 10.16 -12.83
C GLY A 248 -11.58 9.50 -11.76
N PHE A 249 -11.77 10.15 -10.61
CA PHE A 249 -12.67 9.73 -9.52
C PHE A 249 -14.09 10.35 -9.63
N GLY A 250 -14.37 11.10 -10.71
CA GLY A 250 -15.54 11.98 -10.83
C GLY A 250 -16.87 11.28 -11.13
N ASP A 251 -16.86 10.07 -11.69
CA ASP A 251 -18.05 9.46 -12.31
C ASP A 251 -18.85 8.51 -11.41
N LEU A 252 -18.56 8.44 -10.11
CA LEU A 252 -19.24 7.52 -9.17
C LEU A 252 -20.45 8.12 -8.43
N GLY A 253 -21.15 9.09 -9.03
CA GLY A 253 -22.44 9.55 -8.49
C GLY A 253 -22.90 10.90 -9.04
N ALA A 254 -23.73 10.83 -10.08
CA ALA A 254 -24.97 11.59 -10.16
C ALA A 254 -26.11 10.66 -9.73
#